data_AF-G3IU86-F1
#
_entry.id   AF-G3IU86-F1
#
_cell.length_a   1.000
_cell.length_b   1.000
_cell.length_c   1.000
_cell.angle_alpha   90.00
_cell.angle_beta   90.00
_cell.angle_gamma   90.00
#
_symmetry.space_group_name_H-M   'P 1'
#
loop_
_entity.id
_entity.type
_entity.pdbx_description
1 polymer ?
#
loop_
_entity_poly.entity_id
_entity_poly.type
_entity_poly.pdbx_seq_one_letter_code
_entity_poly.pdbx_strand_id
1 'polypeptide(L)'
;MKHLYKSTAVLLLLLPISMISYAAEPQKADEPMKEMGAHQGMGGMDMKCCQSEEQKNEHMRSMQEHMLQMHDLSNQILSEKDAAKKEALKKQQLELMKAHHAQMMEHRQQKMQEHKK
;
A
#
# COMPACT_ATOMS: atom_id res chain seq x y z
N MET A 1 -43.80 25.46 28.49
CA MET A 1 -43.13 26.29 27.46
C MET A 1 -42.53 27.52 28.15
N LYS A 2 -41.20 27.52 28.38
CA LYS A 2 -40.33 28.48 29.14
C LYS A 2 -39.37 27.54 29.91
N HIS A 3 -38.19 27.15 29.44
CA HIS A 3 -37.01 27.97 29.18
C HIS A 3 -36.12 27.25 28.15
N LEU A 4 -36.30 27.52 26.85
CA LEU A 4 -35.58 26.91 25.72
C LEU A 4 -34.38 27.75 25.25
N TYR A 5 -33.80 28.60 26.11
CA TYR A 5 -32.88 29.65 25.65
C TYR A 5 -31.64 29.82 26.56
N LYS A 6 -31.07 28.72 27.03
CA LYS A 6 -29.80 28.77 27.79
C LYS A 6 -28.64 28.22 26.95
N SER A 7 -28.06 29.14 26.19
CA SER A 7 -26.64 29.17 25.78
C SER A 7 -26.17 28.32 24.62
N THR A 8 -26.82 28.48 23.46
CA THR A 8 -26.17 28.43 22.13
C THR A 8 -25.32 29.69 21.86
N ALA A 9 -24.41 30.03 22.77
CA ALA A 9 -23.66 31.30 22.73
C ALA A 9 -22.17 31.16 23.10
N VAL A 10 -21.53 30.04 22.71
CA VAL A 10 -20.05 29.92 22.68
C VAL A 10 -19.57 29.43 21.30
N LEU A 11 -20.44 29.58 20.29
CA LEU A 11 -20.04 29.68 18.90
C LEU A 11 -19.74 31.17 18.68
N LEU A 12 -18.54 31.54 18.21
CA LEU A 12 -18.05 32.92 17.96
C LEU A 12 -17.13 33.55 19.03
N LEU A 13 -16.08 32.84 19.45
CA LEU A 13 -14.81 33.47 19.88
C LEU A 13 -13.72 33.00 18.90
N LEU A 14 -13.76 33.52 17.67
CA LEU A 14 -12.93 34.65 17.25
C LEU A 14 -11.45 34.28 17.12
N LEU A 15 -11.16 33.72 15.95
CA LEU A 15 -9.87 33.78 15.25
C LEU A 15 -9.30 35.21 15.28
N PRO A 16 -7.97 35.34 15.43
CA PRO A 16 -7.26 36.26 14.55
C PRO A 16 -6.13 35.60 13.77
N ILE A 17 -6.21 35.93 12.48
CA ILE A 17 -5.26 35.80 11.38
C ILE A 17 -3.84 36.20 11.81
N SER A 18 -2.85 35.38 11.45
CA SER A 18 -1.50 35.88 11.17
C SER A 18 -1.02 35.30 9.84
N MET A 19 -1.29 36.05 8.77
CA MET A 19 -0.39 36.03 7.63
C MET A 19 0.85 36.83 8.01
N ILE A 20 2.03 36.25 7.88
CA ILE A 20 3.24 37.01 7.59
C ILE A 20 3.90 36.40 6.35
N SER A 21 4.15 37.32 5.43
CA SER A 21 4.60 37.18 4.05
C SER A 21 5.95 36.49 3.86
N TYR A 22 6.06 35.95 2.64
CA TYR A 22 7.26 35.68 1.83
C TYR A 22 8.54 36.42 2.27
N ALA A 23 9.61 35.65 2.48
CA ALA A 23 10.97 36.07 2.18
C ALA A 23 11.44 35.23 0.97
N ALA A 24 11.35 35.81 -0.22
CA ALA A 24 12.18 35.38 -1.33
C ALA A 24 13.57 36.00 -1.10
N GLU A 25 14.58 35.18 -0.83
CA GLU A 25 15.95 35.53 -1.14
C GLU A 25 16.61 34.44 -2.00
N PRO A 26 17.31 34.82 -3.07
CA PRO A 26 17.90 33.91 -4.05
C PRO A 26 19.34 33.58 -3.65
N GLN A 27 19.73 32.30 -3.66
CA GLN A 27 21.13 31.82 -3.67
C GLN A 27 21.09 30.28 -3.51
N LYS A 28 21.76 29.43 -4.30
CA LYS A 28 22.79 29.55 -5.33
C LYS A 28 22.57 28.47 -6.38
N ALA A 29 23.09 28.72 -7.57
CA ALA A 29 23.23 27.73 -8.63
C ALA A 29 23.99 26.51 -8.10
N ASP A 30 23.36 25.34 -8.16
CA ASP A 30 24.09 24.08 -8.21
C ASP A 30 24.28 23.72 -9.69
N GLU A 31 25.56 23.49 -10.01
CA GLU A 31 26.10 23.21 -11.33
C GLU A 31 25.43 21.99 -12.02
N PRO A 32 25.47 21.92 -13.36
CA PRO A 32 24.92 20.80 -14.09
C PRO A 32 25.76 19.55 -13.81
N MET A 33 25.21 18.61 -13.05
CA MET A 33 25.77 17.26 -12.90
C MET A 33 25.73 16.57 -14.27
N LYS A 34 26.80 16.75 -15.03
CA LYS A 34 27.11 15.90 -16.18
C LYS A 34 27.47 14.52 -15.64
N GLU A 35 26.81 13.53 -16.23
CA GLU A 35 27.43 12.25 -16.58
C GLU A 35 27.66 11.26 -15.43
N MET A 36 26.73 10.32 -15.29
CA MET A 36 27.08 8.90 -15.41
C MET A 36 25.88 8.16 -16.03
N GLY A 37 26.16 7.43 -17.10
CA GLY A 37 25.19 6.93 -18.06
C GLY A 37 24.01 6.19 -17.45
N ALA A 38 22.81 6.71 -17.71
CA ALA A 38 21.64 5.87 -17.90
C ALA A 38 21.89 5.03 -19.16
N HIS A 39 22.60 3.92 -18.95
CA HIS A 39 22.59 2.77 -19.84
C HIS A 39 21.13 2.50 -20.21
N GLN A 40 20.74 2.96 -21.39
CA GLN A 40 20.38 2.07 -22.49
C GLN A 40 19.94 0.67 -22.01
N GLY A 41 18.81 0.65 -21.31
CA GLY A 41 18.07 -0.54 -20.91
C GLY A 41 16.71 -0.56 -21.60
N MET A 42 16.65 -0.06 -22.83
CA MET A 42 15.55 -0.36 -23.74
C MET A 42 15.69 -1.82 -24.18
N GLY A 43 15.18 -2.72 -23.35
CA GLY A 43 15.30 -4.16 -23.54
C GLY A 43 14.02 -4.88 -23.16
N GLY A 44 13.00 -4.77 -24.02
CA GLY A 44 11.96 -5.80 -24.10
C GLY A 44 10.80 -5.69 -23.12
N MET A 45 10.14 -4.52 -23.05
CA MET A 45 8.80 -4.41 -22.44
C MET A 45 7.68 -5.01 -23.33
N ASP A 46 8.09 -5.84 -24.30
CA ASP A 46 7.26 -6.63 -25.23
C ASP A 46 7.66 -8.11 -25.22
N MET A 47 8.29 -8.61 -24.13
CA MET A 47 8.29 -10.04 -23.88
C MET A 47 6.87 -10.45 -23.51
N LYS A 48 6.10 -10.81 -24.55
CA LYS A 48 4.96 -11.75 -24.56
C LYS A 48 4.74 -12.45 -23.22
N CYS A 49 4.21 -11.74 -22.23
CA CYS A 49 3.53 -12.33 -21.10
C CYS A 49 2.11 -12.64 -21.58
N CYS A 50 2.02 -13.43 -22.66
CA CYS A 50 0.78 -14.05 -23.09
C CYS A 50 0.52 -15.23 -22.15
N GLN A 51 0.42 -14.94 -20.84
CA GLN A 51 -0.45 -15.76 -20.02
C GLN A 51 -1.81 -15.73 -20.71
N SER A 52 -2.42 -16.89 -20.90
CA SER A 52 -3.78 -16.94 -21.42
C SER A 52 -4.66 -16.04 -20.55
N GLU A 53 -5.69 -15.44 -21.14
CA GLU A 53 -6.66 -14.63 -20.38
C GLU A 53 -7.25 -15.44 -19.20
N GLU A 54 -7.37 -16.76 -19.36
CA GLU A 54 -7.73 -17.71 -18.31
C GLU A 54 -6.72 -17.70 -17.15
N GLN A 55 -5.42 -17.84 -17.43
CA GLN A 55 -4.36 -17.80 -16.39
C GLN A 55 -4.30 -16.45 -15.67
N LYS A 56 -4.53 -15.34 -16.39
CA LYS A 56 -4.61 -14.00 -15.78
C LYS A 56 -5.83 -13.89 -14.86
N ASN A 57 -6.98 -14.38 -15.30
CA ASN A 57 -8.21 -14.36 -14.52
C ASN A 57 -8.09 -15.24 -13.26
N GLU A 58 -7.48 -16.42 -13.37
CA GLU A 58 -7.20 -17.28 -12.22
C GLU A 58 -6.26 -16.60 -11.21
N HIS A 59 -5.20 -15.96 -11.69
CA HIS A 59 -4.30 -15.20 -10.84
C HIS A 59 -5.02 -14.06 -10.10
N MET A 60 -5.86 -13.30 -10.82
CA MET A 60 -6.63 -12.20 -10.22
C MET A 60 -7.63 -12.70 -9.17
N ARG A 61 -8.29 -13.83 -9.41
CA ARG A 61 -9.19 -14.46 -8.43
C ARG A 61 -8.43 -14.93 -7.20
N SER A 62 -7.30 -15.61 -7.38
CA SER A 62 -6.46 -16.05 -6.26
C SER A 62 -5.95 -14.87 -5.42
N MET A 63 -5.52 -13.78 -6.06
CA MET A 63 -5.15 -12.55 -5.36
C MET A 63 -6.31 -11.93 -4.59
N GLN A 64 -7.51 -11.90 -5.19
CA GLN A 64 -8.70 -11.40 -4.54
C GLN A 64 -9.05 -12.22 -3.29
N GLU A 65 -9.04 -13.55 -3.40
CA GLU A 65 -9.29 -14.46 -2.29
C GLU A 65 -8.28 -14.27 -1.16
N HIS A 66 -6.99 -14.17 -1.49
CA HIS A 66 -5.94 -13.91 -0.49
C HIS A 66 -6.17 -12.58 0.25
N MET A 67 -6.52 -11.52 -0.48
CA MET A 67 -6.80 -10.21 0.11
C MET A 67 -8.02 -10.24 1.04
N LEU A 68 -9.09 -10.95 0.65
CA LEU A 68 -10.28 -11.12 1.48
C LEU A 68 -9.95 -11.89 2.77
N GLN A 69 -9.22 -13.00 2.68
CA GLN A 69 -8.79 -13.76 3.86
C GLN A 69 -7.92 -12.91 4.81
N MET A 70 -7.01 -12.12 4.26
CA MET A 70 -6.18 -11.20 5.05
C MET A 70 -7.01 -10.12 5.74
N HIS A 71 -8.02 -9.59 5.07
CA HIS A 71 -8.93 -8.60 5.64
C HIS A 71 -9.81 -9.21 6.75
N ASP A 72 -10.33 -10.41 6.55
CA ASP A 72 -11.13 -11.12 7.55
C ASP A 72 -10.31 -11.42 8.81
N LEU A 73 -9.09 -11.92 8.65
CA LEU A 73 -8.16 -12.12 9.79
C LEU A 73 -7.85 -10.80 10.49
N SER A 74 -7.65 -9.71 9.73
CA SER A 74 -7.40 -8.39 10.30
C SER A 74 -8.59 -7.92 11.15
N ASN A 75 -9.81 -8.10 10.66
CA ASN A 75 -11.04 -7.76 11.40
C ASN A 75 -11.21 -8.61 12.66
N GLN A 76 -10.88 -9.91 12.59
CA GLN A 76 -10.87 -10.78 13.75
C GLN A 76 -9.84 -10.32 14.79
N ILE A 77 -8.61 -9.97 14.38
CA ILE A 77 -7.57 -9.44 15.27
C ILE A 77 -8.01 -8.13 15.96
N LEU A 78 -8.70 -7.25 15.22
CA LEU A 78 -9.17 -5.97 15.75
C LEU A 78 -10.31 -6.16 16.77
N SER A 79 -11.23 -7.08 16.50
CA SER A 79 -12.39 -7.36 17.36
C SER A 79 -12.10 -8.28 18.54
N GLU A 80 -11.02 -9.08 18.48
CA GLU A 80 -10.65 -10.02 19.54
C GLU A 80 -10.10 -9.29 20.77
N LYS A 81 -10.63 -9.68 21.94
CA LYS A 81 -10.33 -9.11 23.26
C LYS A 81 -9.34 -9.97 24.03
N ASP A 82 -9.32 -11.28 23.77
CA ASP A 82 -8.39 -12.21 24.39
C ASP A 82 -7.00 -12.05 23.78
N ALA A 83 -5.99 -11.79 24.61
CA ALA A 83 -4.63 -11.54 24.16
C ALA A 83 -3.98 -12.78 23.51
N ALA A 84 -4.23 -13.98 24.05
CA ALA A 84 -3.66 -15.21 23.53
C ALA A 84 -4.28 -15.57 22.17
N LYS A 85 -5.61 -15.41 22.03
CA LYS A 85 -6.30 -15.60 20.75
C LYS A 85 -5.85 -14.57 19.71
N LYS A 86 -5.70 -13.31 20.11
CA LYS A 86 -5.20 -12.25 19.24
C LYS A 86 -3.80 -12.54 18.71
N GLU A 87 -2.92 -13.10 19.55
CA GLU A 87 -1.60 -13.54 19.11
C GLU A 87 -1.67 -14.74 18.15
N ALA A 88 -2.55 -15.70 18.43
CA ALA A 88 -2.78 -16.84 17.52
C ALA A 88 -3.27 -16.38 16.13
N LEU A 89 -4.22 -15.44 16.08
CA LEU A 89 -4.72 -14.86 14.83
C LEU A 89 -3.62 -14.11 14.07
N LYS A 90 -2.75 -13.36 14.76
CA LYS A 90 -1.58 -12.72 14.13
C LYS A 90 -0.61 -13.74 13.54
N LYS A 91 -0.40 -14.88 14.20
CA LYS A 91 0.41 -15.98 13.67
C LYS A 91 -0.22 -16.57 12.41
N GLN A 92 -1.54 -16.78 12.41
CA GLN A 92 -2.27 -17.23 11.21
C GLN A 92 -2.14 -16.24 10.06
N GLN A 93 -2.27 -14.94 10.33
CA GLN A 93 -2.07 -13.88 9.32
C GLN A 93 -0.65 -13.93 8.72
N LEU A 94 0.37 -14.09 9.56
CA LEU A 94 1.75 -14.18 9.10
C LEU A 94 2.00 -15.43 8.24
N GLU A 95 1.48 -16.58 8.64
CA GLU A 95 1.61 -17.81 7.86
C GLU A 95 0.90 -17.71 6.50
N LEU A 96 -0.27 -17.07 6.46
CA LEU A 96 -0.98 -16.80 5.20
C LEU A 96 -0.14 -15.92 4.26
N MET A 97 0.52 -14.87 4.78
CA MET A 97 1.42 -14.04 3.99
C MET A 97 2.64 -14.82 3.46
N LYS A 98 3.25 -15.66 4.30
CA LYS A 98 4.40 -16.49 3.89
C LYS A 98 4.04 -17.48 2.80
N ALA A 99 2.88 -18.14 2.92
CA ALA A 99 2.40 -19.10 1.92
C ALA A 99 2.21 -18.43 0.56
N HIS A 100 1.53 -17.27 0.54
CA HIS A 100 1.34 -16.50 -0.69
C HIS A 100 2.67 -16.03 -1.29
N HIS A 101 3.62 -15.58 -0.46
CA HIS A 101 4.95 -15.20 -0.92
C HIS A 101 5.74 -16.37 -1.50
N ALA A 102 5.69 -17.54 -0.85
CA ALA A 102 6.35 -18.75 -1.32
C ALA A 102 5.81 -19.20 -2.70
N GLN A 103 4.49 -19.18 -2.88
CA GLN A 103 3.85 -19.48 -4.16
C GLN A 103 4.32 -18.53 -5.28
N MET A 104 4.41 -17.23 -4.99
CA MET A 104 4.90 -16.23 -5.94
C MET A 104 6.38 -16.47 -6.31
N MET A 105 7.21 -16.85 -5.33
CA MET A 105 8.61 -17.16 -5.56
C MET A 105 8.79 -18.44 -6.37
N GLU A 106 8.00 -19.48 -6.11
CA GLU A 106 8.01 -20.72 -6.87
C GLU A 106 7.65 -20.47 -8.34
N HIS A 107 6.55 -19.75 -8.59
CA HIS A 107 6.12 -19.40 -9.95
C HIS A 107 7.20 -18.62 -10.72
N ARG A 108 7.89 -17.69 -10.03
CA ARG A 108 9.01 -16.95 -10.60
C ARG A 108 10.19 -17.86 -10.93
N GLN A 109 10.52 -18.80 -10.05
CA GLN A 109 11.60 -19.76 -10.29
C GLN A 109 11.31 -20.68 -11.47
N GLN A 110 10.08 -21.18 -11.59
CA GLN A 110 9.65 -22.00 -12.72
C GLN A 110 9.82 -21.27 -14.04
N LYS A 111 9.31 -20.03 -14.17
CA LYS A 111 9.51 -19.20 -15.37
C LYS A 111 10.98 -18.97 -15.70
N MET A 112 11.82 -18.72 -14.69
CA MET A 112 13.26 -18.54 -14.89
C MET A 112 13.96 -19.81 -15.40
N GLN A 113 13.47 -21.00 -15.04
CA GLN A 113 14.01 -22.27 -15.54
C GLN A 113 13.52 -22.55 -16.98
N GLU A 114 12.28 -22.22 -17.31
CA GLU A 114 11.74 -22.35 -18.66
C GLU A 114 12.49 -21.49 -19.68
N HIS A 115 12.86 -20.26 -19.30
CA HIS A 115 13.64 -19.36 -20.16
C HIS A 115 15.14 -19.73 -20.28
N LYS A 116 15.65 -20.65 -19.45
CA LYS A 116 17.05 -21.11 -19.47
C LYS A 116 17.26 -22.40 -20.27
N LYS A 117 16.18 -23.09 -20.66
CA LYS A 117 16.22 -24.27 -21.54
C LYS A 117 16.12 -23.84 -23.00
#